data_AF-A0A936KU34-F1
#
_entry.id   AF-A0A936KU34-F1
#
_cell.length_a   1.000
_cell.length_b   1.000
_cell.length_c   1.000
_cell.angle_alpha   90.00
_cell.angle_beta   90.00
_cell.angle_gamma   90.00
#
_symmetry.space_group_name_H-M   'P 1'
#
loop_
_entity.id
_entity.type
_entity.pdbx_description
1 polymer ?
#
loop_
_entity_poly.entity_id
_entity_poly.type
_entity_poly.pdbx_seq_one_letter_code
_entity_poly.pdbx_strand_id
1 'polypeptide(L)'
;MDKDDLLVLIENAYVGNKTKLDLSNRDISEIPEEIGKLQNLKILNLSYNTIKKLPPSIGKLHNLEVLMLHKCFRGEFTRFIV
;
A
#
# COMPACT_ATOMS: atom_id res chain seq x y z
N MET A 1 -12.65 -1.37 3.69
CA MET A 1 -12.68 -2.03 2.37
C MET A 1 -12.35 -3.50 2.55
N ASP A 2 -12.98 -4.41 1.80
CA ASP A 2 -12.62 -5.83 1.87
C ASP A 2 -11.35 -6.14 1.04
N LYS A 3 -10.82 -7.35 1.21
CA LYS A 3 -9.58 -7.77 0.53
C LYS A 3 -9.77 -7.94 -0.98
N ASP A 4 -10.94 -8.40 -1.41
CA ASP A 4 -11.21 -8.70 -2.81
C ASP A 4 -11.34 -7.40 -3.61
N ASP A 5 -12.03 -6.40 -3.05
CA ASP A 5 -12.09 -5.03 -3.57
C ASP A 5 -10.69 -4.43 -3.73
N LEU A 6 -9.82 -4.59 -2.73
CA LEU A 6 -8.45 -4.09 -2.78
C LEU A 6 -7.64 -4.76 -3.90
N LEU A 7 -7.78 -6.08 -4.07
CA LEU A 7 -7.13 -6.82 -5.16
C LEU A 7 -7.61 -6.33 -6.54
N VAL A 8 -8.92 -6.09 -6.70
CA VAL A 8 -9.47 -5.52 -7.94
C VAL A 8 -8.88 -4.15 -8.24
N LEU A 9 -8.71 -3.27 -7.25
CA LEU A 9 -8.06 -1.97 -7.44
C LEU A 9 -6.60 -2.10 -7.86
N ILE A 10 -5.86 -3.05 -7.27
CA ILE A 10 -4.46 -3.32 -7.62
C ILE A 10 -4.35 -3.87 -9.04
N GLU A 11 -5.22 -4.81 -9.41
CA GLU A 11 -5.24 -5.40 -10.76
C GLU A 11 -5.59 -4.34 -11.82
N ASN A 12 -6.57 -3.47 -11.54
CA ASN A 12 -6.89 -2.35 -12.42
C ASN A 12 -5.73 -1.36 -12.54
N ALA A 13 -4.98 -1.14 -11.47
CA ALA A 13 -3.79 -0.30 -11.51
C ALA A 13 -2.66 -0.94 -12.35
N TYR A 14 -2.52 -2.27 -12.27
CA TYR A 14 -1.56 -3.05 -13.04
C TYR A 14 -1.89 -3.04 -14.54
N VAL A 15 -3.10 -3.45 -14.91
CA VAL A 15 -3.59 -3.46 -16.31
C VAL A 15 -3.59 -2.06 -16.90
N GLY A 16 -3.95 -1.05 -16.10
CA GLY A 16 -3.96 0.35 -16.51
C GLY A 16 -2.58 1.02 -16.52
N ASN A 17 -1.50 0.27 -16.26
CA ASN A 17 -0.12 0.75 -16.19
C ASN A 17 0.03 2.06 -15.40
N LYS A 18 -0.59 2.12 -14.21
CA LYS A 18 -0.68 3.36 -13.44
C LYS A 18 0.66 3.75 -12.86
N THR A 19 0.98 5.05 -12.96
CA THR A 19 2.12 5.68 -12.27
C THR A 19 1.74 6.25 -10.90
N LYS A 20 0.44 6.36 -10.61
CA LYS A 20 -0.09 6.89 -9.34
C LYS A 20 -1.25 6.02 -8.89
N LEU A 21 -1.24 5.62 -7.62
CA LEU A 21 -2.30 4.85 -6.99
C LEU A 21 -2.64 5.47 -5.64
N ASP A 22 -3.87 5.94 -5.52
CA ASP A 22 -4.40 6.47 -4.27
C ASP A 22 -5.33 5.45 -3.63
N LEU A 23 -4.92 4.92 -2.48
CA LEU A 23 -5.67 4.02 -1.61
C LEU A 23 -5.95 4.67 -0.25
N SER A 24 -5.84 5.99 -0.14
CA SER A 24 -6.03 6.68 1.13
C SER A 24 -7.48 6.62 1.63
N ASN A 25 -7.63 6.61 2.96
CA ASN A 25 -8.94 6.66 3.63
C ASN A 25 -9.89 5.53 3.22
N ARG A 26 -9.42 4.28 3.23
CA ARG A 26 -10.18 3.09 2.80
C ARG A 26 -10.30 1.98 3.86
N ASP A 27 -9.91 2.27 5.10
CA ASP A 27 -9.88 1.31 6.22
C ASP A 27 -9.10 0.03 5.88
N ILE A 28 -8.00 0.16 5.14
CA ILE A 28 -7.14 -0.97 4.77
C ILE A 28 -6.28 -1.35 5.97
N SER A 29 -6.38 -2.60 6.43
CA SER A 29 -5.58 -3.12 7.55
C SER A 29 -4.36 -3.94 7.12
N GLU A 30 -4.43 -4.53 5.92
CA GLU A 30 -3.37 -5.34 5.31
C GLU A 30 -3.25 -5.00 3.82
N ILE A 31 -2.01 -4.84 3.35
CA ILE A 31 -1.70 -4.64 1.93
C ILE A 31 -1.26 -5.99 1.35
N PRO A 32 -1.88 -6.49 0.28
CA PRO A 32 -1.57 -7.78 -0.29
C PRO A 32 -0.24 -7.76 -1.06
N GLU A 33 0.41 -8.92 -1.19
CA GLU A 33 1.73 -9.05 -1.85
C GLU A 33 1.68 -8.61 -3.34
N GLU A 34 0.51 -8.69 -3.96
CA GLU A 34 0.22 -8.30 -5.33
C GLU A 34 0.53 -6.82 -5.62
N ILE A 35 0.63 -5.97 -4.58
CA ILE A 35 1.08 -4.58 -4.76
C ILE A 35 2.44 -4.52 -5.48
N GLY A 36 3.32 -5.49 -5.26
CA GLY A 36 4.63 -5.58 -5.90
C GLY A 36 4.60 -5.81 -7.42
N LYS A 37 3.44 -6.09 -8.03
CA LYS A 37 3.30 -6.17 -9.49
C LYS A 37 3.33 -4.79 -10.16
N LEU A 38 3.08 -3.71 -9.41
CA LEU A 38 2.95 -2.35 -9.94
C LEU A 38 4.32 -1.70 -10.22
N GLN A 39 5.11 -2.33 -11.09
CA GLN A 39 6.50 -1.93 -11.38
C GLN A 39 6.64 -0.50 -11.89
N ASN A 40 5.61 0.06 -12.54
CA ASN A 40 5.63 1.42 -13.09
C ASN A 40 5.10 2.49 -12.12
N LEU A 41 4.71 2.09 -10.90
CA LEU A 41 4.15 2.99 -9.91
C LEU A 41 5.22 3.93 -9.35
N LYS A 42 4.95 5.24 -9.43
CA LYS A 42 5.80 6.30 -8.90
C LYS A 42 5.26 6.88 -7.60
N ILE A 43 3.94 6.93 -7.46
CA ILE A 43 3.28 7.48 -6.27
C ILE A 43 2.28 6.48 -5.72
N LEU A 44 2.45 6.12 -4.45
CA LEU A 44 1.51 5.30 -3.70
C LEU A 44 1.05 6.05 -2.45
N ASN A 45 -0.23 6.41 -2.40
CA ASN A 45 -0.83 7.03 -1.23
C ASN A 45 -1.63 6.00 -0.43
N LEU A 46 -1.15 5.67 0.76
CA LEU A 46 -1.80 4.77 1.71
C LEU A 46 -2.34 5.51 2.94
N SER A 47 -2.31 6.85 2.95
CA SER A 47 -2.61 7.66 4.13
C SER A 47 -4.02 7.38 4.69
N TYR A 48 -4.22 7.59 5.99
CA TYR A 48 -5.52 7.44 6.66
C TYR A 48 -6.11 6.02 6.54
N ASN A 49 -5.27 5.00 6.60
CA ASN A 49 -5.70 3.60 6.72
C ASN A 49 -5.38 3.04 8.13
N THR A 50 -5.60 1.75 8.34
CA THR A 50 -5.32 1.06 9.61
C THR A 50 -4.25 -0.03 9.44
N ILE A 51 -3.30 0.23 8.53
CA ILE A 51 -2.28 -0.71 8.09
C ILE A 51 -1.38 -1.09 9.27
N LYS A 52 -1.28 -2.40 9.55
CA LYS A 52 -0.40 -2.90 10.62
C LYS A 52 1.06 -3.05 10.16
N LYS A 53 1.25 -3.49 8.92
CA LYS A 53 2.55 -3.74 8.30
C LYS A 53 2.45 -3.59 6.78
N LEU A 54 3.57 -3.27 6.15
CA LEU A 54 3.70 -3.36 4.70
C LEU A 54 4.23 -4.75 4.31
N PRO A 55 3.77 -5.33 3.19
CA PRO A 55 4.30 -6.59 2.68
C PRO A 55 5.74 -6.41 2.19
N PRO A 56 6.63 -7.42 2.29
CA PRO A 56 7.96 -7.39 1.70
C PRO A 56 7.97 -7.04 0.21
N SER A 57 6.93 -7.38 -0.55
CA SER A 57 6.82 -7.01 -1.97
C SER A 57 6.79 -5.51 -2.25
N ILE A 58 6.57 -4.66 -1.23
CA ILE A 58 6.70 -3.21 -1.39
C ILE A 58 8.10 -2.82 -1.90
N GLY A 59 9.13 -3.61 -1.55
CA GLY A 59 10.50 -3.42 -2.03
C GLY A 59 10.70 -3.74 -3.52
N LYS A 60 9.71 -4.35 -4.18
CA LYS A 60 9.72 -4.59 -5.63
C LYS A 60 9.23 -3.38 -6.44
N LEU A 61 8.71 -2.33 -5.80
CA LEU A 61 8.26 -1.12 -6.48
C LEU A 61 9.46 -0.24 -6.86
N HIS A 62 10.29 -0.69 -7.79
CA HIS A 62 11.57 -0.07 -8.11
C HIS A 62 11.48 1.36 -8.64
N ASN A 63 10.34 1.74 -9.22
CA ASN A 63 10.08 3.09 -9.72
C ASN A 63 9.35 3.99 -8.71
N LEU A 64 9.11 3.52 -7.47
CA LEU A 64 8.39 4.29 -6.47
C LEU A 64 9.23 5.45 -5.97
N GLU A 65 8.75 6.67 -6.21
CA GLU A 65 9.38 7.91 -5.80
C GLU A 65 8.76 8.44 -4.50
N VAL A 66 7.46 8.23 -4.32
CA VAL A 66 6.70 8.76 -3.17
C VAL A 66 5.79 7.69 -2.58
N LEU A 67 6.00 7.41 -1.28
CA LEU A 67 5.14 6.58 -0.45
C LEU A 67 4.55 7.41 0.69
N MET A 68 3.23 7.61 0.71
CA MET A 68 2.56 8.36 1.78
C MET A 68 1.89 7.40 2.78
N LEU A 69 2.26 7.49 4.06
CA LEU A 69 1.80 6.63 5.15
C LEU A 69 1.19 7.42 6.33
N HIS A 70 0.74 8.65 6.08
CA HIS A 70 0.28 9.54 7.16
C HIS A 70 -0.96 8.93 7.86
N LYS A 71 -0.92 8.85 9.19
CA LYS A 71 -2.00 8.29 10.03
C LYS A 71 -2.42 6.85 9.66
N CYS A 72 -1.50 6.02 9.15
CA CYS A 72 -1.78 4.60 8.86
C CYS A 72 -1.63 3.68 10.08
N PHE A 73 -0.63 3.96 10.92
CA PHE A 73 -0.30 3.15 12.09
C PHE A 73 -0.93 3.77 13.33
N ARG A 74 -2.17 3.39 13.63
CA ARG A 74 -2.79 3.71 14.93
C ARG A 74 -2.42 2.61 15.93
N GLY A 75 -1.45 2.90 16.81
CA GLY A 75 -1.50 2.35 18.17
C GLY A 75 -0.73 1.07 18.50
N GLU A 76 0.43 0.76 17.91
CA GLU A 76 1.40 -0.14 18.55
C GLU A 76 2.83 0.39 18.42
N PHE A 77 3.16 1.42 19.21
CA PHE A 77 4.52 1.60 19.71
C PHE A 77 4.77 0.58 20.84
N THR A 78 4.61 -0.71 20.57
CA THR A 78 5.10 -1.74 21.49
C THR A 78 6.58 -1.92 21.17
N ARG A 79 7.39 -1.02 21.73
CA ARG A 79 8.82 -1.13 22.02
C ARG A 79 9.48 -2.42 21.47
N PHE A 80 10.08 -2.35 20.28
CA PHE A 80 11.12 -3.30 19.92
C PHE A 80 12.37 -2.93 20.73
N ILE A 81 12.65 -3.70 21.77
CA ILE A 81 14.00 -3.73 22.35
C ILE A 81 14.86 -4.47 21.32
N VAL A 82 15.92 -3.81 20.87
CA VAL A 82 16.99 -4.42 20.06
C VAL A 82 17.78 -5.43 20.87
#